data_AF-A0A4V2DD22-F1
#
_entry.id   AF-A0A4V2DD22-F1
#
_cell.length_a   1.000
_cell.length_b   1.000
_cell.length_c   1.000
_cell.angle_alpha   90.00
_cell.angle_beta   90.00
_cell.angle_gamma   90.00
#
_symmetry.space_group_name_H-M   'P 1'
#
loop_
_entity.id
_entity.type
_entity.pdbx_description
1 polymer ?
#
loop_
_entity_poly.entity_id
_entity_poly.type
_entity_poly.pdbx_seq_one_letter_code
_entity_poly.pdbx_strand_id
1 'polypeptide(L)'
;MNTERKPIDFGGLDDFDTRPKATPQTPETKVAERKAVDQMAGFPSRERSDEGQINIRAQEQVLNRFREMAKKERYKLGAFLEIMMDVYEQRNGG
;
A
#
# COMPACT_ATOMS: atom_id res chain seq x y z
N MET A 1 -26.16 -45.80 -0.12
CA MET A 1 -26.81 -45.44 -1.40
C MET A 1 -28.15 -44.81 -1.02
N ASN A 2 -28.53 -43.56 -1.29
CA ASN A 2 -27.94 -42.40 -1.94
C ASN A 2 -28.54 -41.20 -1.18
N THR A 3 -27.73 -40.33 -0.58
CA THR A 3 -28.25 -39.10 0.03
C THR A 3 -28.47 -38.10 -1.10
N GLU A 4 -29.68 -38.06 -1.63
CA GLU A 4 -30.08 -37.15 -2.70
C GLU A 4 -29.79 -35.71 -2.30
N ARG A 5 -28.81 -35.08 -2.96
CA ARG A 5 -28.52 -33.67 -2.77
C ARG A 5 -29.55 -32.89 -3.57
N LYS A 6 -30.39 -32.12 -2.86
CA LYS A 6 -31.30 -31.16 -3.48
C LYS A 6 -30.49 -30.24 -4.41
N PRO A 7 -30.84 -30.11 -5.70
CA PRO A 7 -30.13 -29.22 -6.59
C PRO A 7 -30.24 -27.78 -6.08
N ILE A 8 -29.12 -27.07 -6.06
CA ILE A 8 -29.07 -25.66 -5.70
C ILE A 8 -29.83 -24.89 -6.78
N ASP A 9 -30.81 -24.10 -6.36
CA ASP A 9 -31.59 -23.24 -7.23
C ASP A 9 -30.80 -21.94 -7.47
N PHE A 10 -30.38 -21.74 -8.72
CA PHE A 10 -29.64 -20.56 -9.16
C PHE A 10 -30.58 -19.47 -9.71
N GLY A 11 -31.91 -19.69 -9.73
CA GLY A 11 -32.88 -18.75 -10.30
C GLY A 11 -33.01 -17.42 -9.55
N GLY A 12 -32.50 -17.32 -8.32
CA GLY A 12 -32.46 -16.09 -7.52
C GLY A 12 -31.20 -15.23 -7.71
N LEU A 13 -30.27 -15.62 -8.60
CA LEU A 13 -29.03 -14.88 -8.84
C LEU A 13 -29.18 -13.77 -9.88
N ASP A 14 -30.28 -13.72 -10.63
CA ASP A 14 -30.58 -12.62 -11.57
C ASP A 14 -30.97 -11.32 -10.86
N ASP A 15 -31.35 -11.36 -9.57
CA ASP A 15 -31.63 -10.15 -8.77
C ASP A 15 -30.34 -9.36 -8.43
N PHE A 16 -29.17 -9.92 -8.75
CA PHE A 16 -27.88 -9.23 -8.68
C PHE A 16 -27.57 -8.41 -9.93
N ASP A 17 -28.60 -7.88 -10.59
CA ASP A 17 -28.45 -6.82 -11.57
C ASP A 17 -27.67 -5.66 -10.92
N THR A 18 -26.43 -5.48 -11.37
CA THR A 18 -25.57 -4.40 -10.91
C THR A 18 -26.27 -3.10 -11.20
N ARG A 19 -26.85 -2.48 -10.16
CA ARG A 19 -27.37 -1.13 -10.23
C ARG A 19 -26.34 -0.27 -10.96
N PRO A 20 -26.68 0.41 -12.07
CA PRO A 20 -25.74 1.27 -12.74
C PRO A 20 -25.16 2.22 -11.71
N LYS A 21 -23.83 2.23 -11.63
CA LYS A 21 -23.05 3.00 -10.66
C LYS A 21 -23.55 4.45 -10.75
N ALA A 22 -24.34 4.87 -9.76
CA ALA A 22 -24.82 6.24 -9.70
C ALA A 22 -23.57 7.13 -9.75
N THR A 23 -23.48 7.95 -10.80
CA THR A 23 -22.46 8.99 -10.91
C THR A 23 -22.46 9.74 -9.58
N PRO A 24 -21.33 9.84 -8.86
CA PRO A 24 -21.30 10.63 -7.65
C PRO A 24 -21.53 12.09 -8.05
N GLN A 25 -22.77 12.54 -7.96
CA GLN A 25 -23.05 13.95 -7.74
C GLN A 25 -22.47 14.24 -6.36
N THR A 26 -21.37 14.97 -6.35
CA THR A 26 -20.76 15.51 -5.14
C THR A 26 -21.61 16.68 -4.66
N PRO A 27 -22.39 16.58 -3.56
CA PRO A 27 -22.56 17.72 -2.69
C PRO A 27 -21.31 17.76 -1.81
N GLU A 28 -20.44 18.74 -2.06
CA GLU A 28 -19.15 18.95 -1.38
C GLU A 28 -19.27 19.04 0.16
N THR A 29 -20.49 19.19 0.68
CA THR A 29 -20.81 19.27 2.10
C THR A 29 -20.71 17.94 2.87
N LYS A 30 -20.95 16.77 2.25
CA LYS A 30 -20.94 15.48 2.99
C LYS A 30 -19.56 14.85 3.23
N VAL A 31 -18.53 15.30 2.53
CA VAL A 31 -17.16 14.77 2.69
C VAL A 31 -16.47 15.37 3.91
N ALA A 32 -16.77 16.63 4.24
CA ALA A 32 -16.19 17.32 5.39
C ALA A 32 -16.67 16.72 6.73
N GLU A 33 -17.96 16.38 6.82
CA GLU A 33 -18.55 15.84 8.05
C GLU A 33 -18.01 14.44 8.40
N ARG A 34 -17.78 13.57 7.40
CA ARG A 34 -17.19 12.23 7.63
C ARG A 34 -15.75 12.30 8.14
N LYS A 35 -14.96 13.27 7.67
CA LYS A 35 -13.59 13.50 8.17
C LYS A 35 -13.58 14.01 9.61
N ALA A 36 -14.56 14.82 10.00
CA ALA A 36 -14.64 15.39 11.35
C ALA A 36 -15.01 14.34 12.41
N VAL A 37 -15.88 13.37 12.07
CA VAL A 37 -16.29 12.31 13.00
C VAL A 37 -15.20 11.24 13.19
N ASP A 38 -14.43 10.93 12.16
CA ASP A 38 -13.28 10.00 12.24
C ASP A 38 -12.11 10.57 13.08
N GLN A 39 -11.96 11.89 13.13
CA GLN A 39 -10.96 12.58 13.96
C GLN A 39 -11.24 12.50 15.46
N MET A 40 -12.51 12.39 15.87
CA MET A 40 -12.91 12.40 17.28
C MET A 40 -13.04 11.01 17.92
N ALA A 41 -13.07 9.93 17.10
CA ALA A 41 -13.18 8.54 17.58
C ALA A 41 -11.85 7.76 17.52
N GLY A 42 -10.72 8.43 17.29
CA GLY A 42 -9.41 7.80 17.17
C GLY A 42 -8.87 7.33 18.52
N PHE A 43 -8.96 6.03 18.80
CA PHE A 43 -8.13 5.36 19.80
C PHE A 43 -6.67 5.82 19.68
N PRO A 44 -5.95 6.11 20.78
CA PRO A 44 -4.59 6.66 20.76
C PRO A 44 -3.52 5.60 20.42
N SER A 45 -3.83 4.66 19.53
CA SER A 45 -2.96 3.55 19.16
C SER A 45 -2.66 3.59 17.66
N ARG A 46 -2.14 4.72 17.18
CA ARG A 46 -1.36 4.79 15.94
C ARG A 46 0.03 5.24 16.34
N GLU A 47 0.88 4.29 16.74
CA GLU A 47 2.32 4.54 16.77
C GLU A 47 2.73 5.09 15.40
N ARG A 48 3.50 6.18 15.39
CA ARG A 48 4.03 6.73 14.15
C ARG A 48 5.04 5.72 13.63
N SER A 49 4.88 5.28 12.39
CA SER A 49 5.92 4.49 11.72
C SER A 49 7.21 5.32 11.69
N ASP A 50 8.31 4.76 12.20
CA ASP A 50 9.63 5.38 12.14
C ASP A 50 10.25 5.39 10.72
N GLU A 51 9.49 4.93 9.72
CA GLU A 51 9.89 4.91 8.33
C GLU A 51 9.72 6.30 7.68
N GLY A 52 10.82 6.84 7.15
CA GLY A 52 10.84 8.05 6.33
C GLY A 52 10.98 7.75 4.83
N GLN A 53 10.48 8.66 3.99
CA GLN A 53 10.68 8.60 2.54
C GLN A 53 11.51 9.78 2.06
N ILE A 54 12.51 9.51 1.22
CA ILE A 54 13.30 10.54 0.52
C ILE A 54 13.22 10.33 -0.99
N ASN A 55 13.26 11.43 -1.75
CA ASN A 55 13.33 11.38 -3.21
C ASN A 55 14.77 11.64 -3.66
N ILE A 56 15.38 10.67 -4.34
CA ILE A 56 16.77 10.76 -4.82
C ILE A 56 16.77 11.09 -6.31
N ARG A 57 17.44 12.18 -6.69
CA ARG A 57 17.69 12.56 -8.10
C ARG A 57 19.13 12.23 -8.47
N ALA A 58 19.32 11.41 -9.49
CA ALA A 58 20.61 11.03 -10.04
C ALA A 58 20.48 10.67 -11.52
N GLN A 59 21.60 10.43 -12.20
CA GLN A 59 21.59 9.88 -13.55
C GLN A 59 20.90 8.51 -13.58
N GLU A 60 20.15 8.21 -14.64
CA GLU A 60 19.36 6.98 -14.74
C GLU A 60 20.23 5.72 -14.61
N GLN A 61 21.42 5.74 -15.21
CA GLN A 61 22.38 4.64 -15.14
C GLN A 61 22.81 4.32 -13.71
N VAL A 62 22.94 5.35 -12.85
CA VAL A 62 23.29 5.18 -11.44
C VAL A 62 22.13 4.55 -10.67
N LEU A 63 20.89 5.00 -10.92
CA LEU A 63 19.70 4.46 -10.26
C LEU A 63 19.45 3.00 -10.67
N ASN A 64 19.66 2.67 -11.95
CA ASN A 64 19.54 1.31 -12.44
C ASN A 64 20.59 0.40 -11.80
N ARG A 65 21.86 0.83 -11.77
CA ARG A 65 22.93 0.10 -11.09
C ARG A 65 22.60 -0.14 -9.61
N PHE A 66 22.12 0.87 -8.89
CA PHE A 66 21.71 0.74 -7.48
C PHE A 66 20.63 -0.34 -7.29
N ARG A 67 19.57 -0.31 -8.12
CA ARG A 67 18.48 -1.30 -8.06
C ARG A 67 18.95 -2.71 -8.41
N GLU A 68 19.82 -2.84 -9.42
CA GLU A 68 20.37 -4.15 -9.82
C GLU A 68 21.24 -4.76 -8.73
N MET A 69 22.10 -3.95 -8.09
CA MET A 69 22.92 -4.40 -6.97
C MET A 69 22.05 -4.87 -5.79
N ALA A 70 21.05 -4.08 -5.41
CA ALA A 70 20.10 -4.48 -4.36
C ALA A 70 19.35 -5.78 -4.72
N LYS A 71 18.90 -5.91 -5.97
CA LYS A 71 18.16 -7.08 -6.46
C LYS A 71 19.02 -8.35 -6.46
N LYS A 72 20.29 -8.24 -6.85
CA LYS A 72 21.22 -9.38 -6.90
C LYS A 72 21.36 -10.05 -5.53
N GLU A 73 21.49 -9.23 -4.49
CA GLU A 73 21.63 -9.69 -3.10
C GLU A 73 20.29 -9.82 -2.37
N ARG A 74 19.17 -9.60 -3.06
CA ARG A 74 17.79 -9.65 -2.54
C ARG A 74 17.50 -8.70 -1.37
N TYR A 75 18.15 -7.54 -1.34
CA TYR A 75 17.88 -6.52 -0.34
C TYR A 75 16.72 -5.61 -0.72
N LYS A 76 16.02 -5.10 0.30
CA LYS A 76 15.15 -3.91 0.14
C LYS A 76 16.04 -2.69 -0.13
N LEU A 77 15.55 -1.72 -0.91
CA LEU A 77 16.35 -0.54 -1.28
C LEU A 77 16.81 0.27 -0.06
N GLY A 78 15.96 0.40 0.97
CA GLY A 78 16.33 1.08 2.22
C GLY A 78 17.45 0.37 2.97
N ALA A 79 17.33 -0.94 3.17
CA ALA A 79 18.38 -1.74 3.81
C ALA A 79 19.69 -1.76 3.01
N PHE A 80 19.61 -1.78 1.68
CA PHE A 80 20.79 -1.68 0.84
C PHE A 80 21.45 -0.30 0.92
N LEU A 81 20.66 0.76 1.06
CA LEU A 81 21.17 2.12 1.29
C LEU A 81 21.92 2.22 2.62
N GLU A 82 21.39 1.65 3.69
CA GLU A 82 22.03 1.58 5.02
C GLU A 82 23.40 0.89 4.94
N ILE A 83 23.49 -0.28 4.31
CA ILE A 83 24.76 -0.99 4.11
C ILE A 83 25.78 -0.13 3.35
N MET A 84 25.34 0.59 2.29
CA MET A 84 26.24 1.47 1.56
C MET A 84 26.72 2.65 2.42
N MET A 85 25.88 3.17 3.31
CA MET A 85 26.26 4.21 4.26
C MET A 85 27.30 3.70 5.26
N ASP A 86 27.08 2.53 5.86
CA ASP A 86 28.02 1.90 6.80
C ASP A 86 29.41 1.70 6.17
N VAL A 87 29.45 1.19 4.93
CA VAL A 87 30.71 0.97 4.21
C VAL A 87 31.41 2.30 3.88
N TYR A 88 30.64 3.34 3.54
CA TYR A 88 31.19 4.68 3.27
C TYR A 88 31.77 5.30 4.54
N GLU A 89 31.06 5.20 5.67
CA GLU A 89 31.51 5.69 6.97
C GLU A 89 32.74 4.94 7.48
N GLN A 90 32.78 3.61 7.36
CA GLN A 90 33.97 2.81 7.71
C GLN A 90 35.20 3.22 6.90
N ARG A 91 35.01 3.58 5.63
CA ARG A 91 36.12 3.99 4.76
C ARG A 91 36.64 5.40 5.05
N ASN A 92 35.77 6.30 5.51
CA ASN A 92 36.08 7.71 5.70
C ASN A 92 36.28 8.12 7.16
N GLY A 93 35.92 7.26 8.11
CA GLY A 93 35.99 7.47 9.56
C GLY A 93 36.98 6.55 10.28
N GLY A 94 37.94 5.96 9.57
CA GLY A 94 39.05 5.17 10.13
C GLY A 94 40.36 5.94 10.16
#